data_AF-A0A239EZQ1-F1
#
_entry.id   AF-A0A239EZQ1-F1
#
_cell.length_a   1.000
_cell.length_b   1.000
_cell.length_c   1.000
_cell.angle_alpha   90.00
_cell.angle_beta   90.00
_cell.angle_gamma   90.00
#
_symmetry.space_group_name_H-M   'P 1'
#
loop_
_entity.id
_entity.type
_entity.pdbx_description
1 polymer ?
#
loop_
_entity_poly.entity_id
_entity_poly.type
_entity_poly.pdbx_seq_one_letter_code
_entity_poly.pdbx_strand_id
1 'polypeptide(L)'
;MSSRPRAEVPGAVRRVRDELVARGLVDGLPEAFLAGVTRFARPAQPELDALAAAARGLAARLAAGDAGDDDLPLLTRVAASAGCAQVLADHGLPTPAYDVLGSYRDNLGRPLGPRLPARPVAGGRRWRVLGREVGFPVGIPACVLNGDRHWVAHNAANGHNVLTYKTVRSRAHEPNARPNWTFAPRETASLPPGTAAVVTSDPWDWVPPGEPAVSTVNSFGVPSPAPEEWGPDLEASLAVLDDDQLLLVSVMGEGDGPALVEDFARTARLAQQAGATVVELNLSCPNTLAPSAAGVAPPLCRDADATAAVVEGVRRALDDRTALVAKLSWLDEARLAALVPRLAPLVDGVAGINTLQSRVVRSDGRPTFPGRALAGLSGIAARDSALDLTRRLVALRAAGGWTFDVLAMGGVTDPASFAALWEAGADAVQSASGAFADPYLARDCTAALGDTLPRAVAG
;
A
#
# COMPACT_ATOMS: atom_id res chain seq x y z
N MET A 1 -15.15 17.36 10.16
CA MET A 1 -14.09 18.12 10.87
C MET A 1 -13.06 18.52 9.84
N SER A 2 -12.83 19.83 9.68
CA SER A 2 -11.78 20.37 8.81
C SER A 2 -10.42 19.84 9.31
N SER A 3 -9.66 19.20 8.43
CA SER A 3 -8.25 18.87 8.68
C SER A 3 -7.57 20.16 9.12
N ARG A 4 -6.95 20.18 10.30
CA ARG A 4 -6.06 21.29 10.64
C ARG A 4 -5.05 21.41 9.48
N PRO A 5 -4.87 22.60 8.87
CA PRO A 5 -3.84 22.75 7.86
C PRO A 5 -2.52 22.30 8.48
N ARG A 6 -1.83 21.38 7.79
CA ARG A 6 -0.50 20.94 8.18
C ARG A 6 0.34 22.19 8.33
N ALA A 7 1.11 22.29 9.42
CA ALA A 7 2.04 23.40 9.57
C ALA A 7 2.93 23.43 8.32
N GLU A 8 2.77 24.47 7.50
CA GLU A 8 3.62 24.68 6.34
C GLU A 8 5.05 24.78 6.83
N VAL A 9 5.96 24.04 6.20
CA VAL A 9 7.37 24.10 6.57
C VAL A 9 7.89 25.45 6.07
N PRO A 10 8.13 26.46 6.91
CA PRO A 10 8.30 27.84 6.44
C PRO A 10 9.49 27.94 5.48
N GLY A 11 9.32 28.59 4.33
CA GLY A 11 10.38 28.74 3.32
C GLY A 11 10.81 27.44 2.64
N ALA A 12 9.96 26.40 2.61
CA ALA A 12 10.30 25.13 1.97
C ALA A 12 10.58 25.24 0.48
N VAL A 13 9.79 26.04 -0.26
CA VAL A 13 10.05 26.27 -1.69
C VAL A 13 11.43 26.87 -1.92
N ARG A 14 11.82 27.84 -1.08
CA ARG A 14 13.15 28.46 -1.14
C ARG A 14 14.26 27.44 -0.91
N ARG A 15 14.14 26.58 0.11
CA ARG A 15 15.15 25.54 0.40
C ARG A 15 15.27 24.52 -0.73
N VAL A 16 14.13 24.02 -1.24
CA VAL A 16 14.12 23.10 -2.39
C VAL A 16 14.77 23.74 -3.61
N ARG A 17 14.42 25.00 -3.89
CA ARG A 17 15.04 25.77 -4.97
C ARG A 17 16.55 25.84 -4.79
N ASP A 18 17.03 26.24 -3.61
CA ASP A 18 18.45 26.40 -3.34
C ASP A 18 19.21 25.07 -3.55
N GLU A 19 18.63 23.94 -3.13
CA GLU A 19 19.19 22.61 -3.36
C GLU A 19 19.17 22.21 -4.85
N LEU A 20 18.08 22.48 -5.58
CA LEU A 20 18.01 22.24 -7.02
C LEU A 20 19.04 23.06 -7.80
N VAL A 21 19.26 24.32 -7.40
CA VAL A 21 20.29 25.21 -7.96
C VAL A 21 21.68 24.67 -7.63
N ALA A 22 21.94 24.31 -6.37
CA ALA A 22 23.23 23.78 -5.93
C ALA A 22 23.62 22.48 -6.67
N ARG A 23 22.63 21.65 -7.00
CA ARG A 23 22.82 20.42 -7.80
C ARG A 23 22.86 20.66 -9.31
N GLY A 24 22.67 21.89 -9.78
CA GLY A 24 22.65 22.22 -11.22
C GLY A 24 21.46 21.59 -11.97
N LEU A 25 20.34 21.35 -11.28
CA LEU A 25 19.19 20.62 -11.84
C LEU A 25 18.13 21.53 -12.48
N VAL A 26 18.15 22.84 -12.20
CA VAL A 26 17.09 23.77 -12.63
C VAL A 26 16.98 23.86 -14.15
N ASP A 27 18.10 24.00 -14.86
CA ASP A 27 18.10 24.22 -16.32
C ASP A 27 17.53 23.03 -17.11
N GLY A 28 17.78 21.80 -16.66
CA GLY A 28 17.27 20.57 -17.30
C GLY A 28 15.95 20.07 -16.72
N LEU A 29 15.38 20.78 -15.74
CA LEU A 29 14.17 20.34 -15.03
C LEU A 29 12.95 20.19 -15.96
N PRO A 30 12.67 21.11 -16.90
CA PRO A 30 11.57 20.95 -17.84
C PRO A 30 11.72 19.72 -18.73
N GLU A 31 12.90 19.45 -19.26
CA GLU A 31 13.19 18.33 -20.14
C GLU A 31 13.08 17.01 -19.39
N ALA A 32 13.62 16.93 -18.16
CA ALA A 32 13.49 15.76 -17.30
C ALA A 32 12.04 15.48 -16.93
N PHE A 33 11.26 16.52 -16.62
CA PHE A 33 9.82 16.42 -16.37
C PHE A 33 9.06 15.85 -17.57
N LEU A 34 9.32 16.38 -18.77
CA LEU A 34 8.67 15.92 -19.99
C LEU A 34 9.08 14.48 -20.35
N ALA A 35 10.34 14.11 -20.09
CA ALA A 35 10.81 12.73 -20.25
C ALA A 35 10.08 11.77 -19.30
N GLY A 36 9.79 12.20 -18.07
CA GLY A 36 8.98 11.44 -17.12
C GLY A 36 7.51 11.30 -17.56
N VAL A 37 6.88 12.43 -17.94
CA VAL A 37 5.50 12.47 -18.46
C VAL A 37 5.32 11.57 -19.69
N THR A 38 6.32 11.52 -20.57
CA THR A 38 6.23 10.77 -21.84
C THR A 38 6.82 9.36 -21.77
N ARG A 39 7.31 8.93 -20.61
CA ARG A 39 8.12 7.70 -20.43
C ARG A 39 7.41 6.42 -20.90
N PHE A 40 6.13 6.28 -20.57
CA PHE A 40 5.38 5.04 -20.83
C PHE A 40 4.31 5.21 -21.90
N ALA A 41 3.86 6.45 -22.11
CA ALA A 41 2.83 6.83 -23.04
C ALA A 41 2.92 8.35 -23.25
N ARG A 42 2.30 8.87 -24.31
CA ARG A 42 2.33 10.30 -24.63
C ARG A 42 0.93 10.92 -24.47
N PRO A 43 0.81 12.06 -23.75
CA PRO A 43 -0.42 12.87 -23.76
C PRO A 43 -0.77 13.39 -25.16
N ALA A 44 -1.99 13.90 -25.32
CA ALA A 44 -2.34 14.65 -26.52
C ALA A 44 -1.43 15.88 -26.65
N GLN A 45 -1.10 16.29 -27.88
CA GLN A 45 -0.14 17.37 -28.10
C GLN A 45 -0.49 18.68 -27.35
N PRO A 46 -1.76 19.16 -27.33
CA PRO A 46 -2.12 20.36 -26.58
C PRO A 46 -1.87 20.25 -25.06
N GLU A 47 -2.11 19.07 -24.48
CA GLU A 47 -1.83 18.81 -23.06
C GLU A 47 -0.32 18.81 -22.79
N LEU A 48 0.45 18.15 -23.66
CA LEU A 48 1.91 18.12 -23.56
C LEU A 48 2.52 19.53 -23.68
N ASP A 49 2.01 20.37 -24.58
CA ASP A 49 2.45 21.75 -24.75
C ASP A 49 2.16 22.60 -23.51
N ALA A 50 0.99 22.43 -22.89
CA ALA A 50 0.63 23.10 -21.64
C ALA A 50 1.52 22.68 -20.47
N LEU A 51 1.78 21.37 -20.33
CA LEU A 51 2.70 20.83 -19.32
C LEU A 51 4.12 21.38 -19.52
N ALA A 52 4.60 21.44 -20.76
CA ALA A 52 5.90 21.97 -21.10
C ALA A 52 6.02 23.47 -20.79
N ALA A 53 4.99 24.26 -21.10
CA ALA A 53 4.96 25.69 -20.79
C ALA A 53 4.98 25.94 -19.28
N ALA A 54 4.19 25.18 -18.51
CA ALA A 54 4.16 25.28 -17.05
C ALA A 54 5.52 24.95 -16.43
N ALA A 55 6.16 23.85 -16.86
CA ALA A 55 7.47 23.44 -16.34
C ALA A 55 8.59 24.45 -16.67
N ARG A 56 8.62 24.99 -17.89
CA ARG A 56 9.56 26.06 -18.27
C ARG A 56 9.34 27.33 -17.46
N GLY A 57 8.08 27.72 -17.26
CA GLY A 57 7.73 28.89 -16.43
C GLY A 57 8.19 28.73 -14.99
N LEU A 58 7.99 27.53 -14.41
CA LEU A 58 8.50 27.21 -13.07
C LEU A 58 10.03 27.28 -13.02
N ALA A 59 10.73 26.65 -13.97
CA ALA A 59 12.20 26.65 -14.00
C ALA A 59 12.77 28.08 -14.08
N ALA A 60 12.16 28.95 -14.89
CA ALA A 60 12.54 30.37 -14.96
C ALA A 60 12.37 31.09 -13.62
N ARG A 61 11.25 30.88 -12.90
CA ARG A 61 11.03 31.44 -11.56
C ARG A 61 12.01 30.89 -10.53
N LEU A 62 12.34 29.59 -10.58
CA LEU A 62 13.34 28.97 -9.71
C LEU A 62 14.72 29.60 -9.95
N ALA A 63 15.13 29.77 -11.20
CA ALA A 63 16.41 30.37 -11.58
C ALA A 63 16.53 31.85 -11.19
N ALA A 64 15.44 32.63 -11.35
CA ALA A 64 15.40 34.04 -10.97
C ALA A 64 15.31 34.26 -9.45
N GLY A 65 14.98 33.22 -8.68
CA GLY A 65 14.73 33.32 -7.25
C GLY A 65 13.33 33.82 -6.88
N ASP A 66 12.43 33.92 -7.87
CA ASP A 66 11.06 34.45 -7.75
C ASP A 66 10.02 33.38 -7.37
N ALA A 67 10.41 32.10 -7.31
CA ALA A 67 9.51 31.01 -6.93
C ALA A 67 9.03 31.13 -5.48
N GLY A 68 7.71 31.08 -5.28
CA GLY A 68 7.05 31.26 -3.97
C GLY A 68 6.21 30.05 -3.55
N ASP A 69 5.52 30.15 -2.42
CA ASP A 69 4.72 29.03 -1.88
C ASP A 69 3.58 28.61 -2.84
N ASP A 70 3.05 29.53 -3.64
CA ASP A 70 2.07 29.26 -4.71
C ASP A 70 2.62 28.31 -5.80
N ASP A 71 3.94 28.21 -5.95
CA ASP A 71 4.59 27.29 -6.89
C ASP A 71 4.69 25.87 -6.35
N LEU A 72 4.50 25.65 -5.04
CA LEU A 72 4.74 24.36 -4.40
C LEU A 72 3.97 23.20 -5.07
N PRO A 73 2.68 23.31 -5.45
CA PRO A 73 1.98 22.21 -6.13
C PRO A 73 2.62 21.83 -7.47
N LEU A 74 3.00 22.84 -8.27
CA LEU A 74 3.63 22.60 -9.57
C LEU A 74 5.06 22.08 -9.40
N LEU A 75 5.83 22.65 -8.48
CA LEU A 75 7.18 22.19 -8.12
C LEU A 75 7.17 20.73 -7.67
N THR A 76 6.20 20.36 -6.85
CA THR A 76 6.05 18.98 -6.36
C THR A 76 5.84 18.01 -7.52
N ARG A 77 4.90 18.31 -8.43
CA ARG A 77 4.65 17.48 -9.62
C ARG A 77 5.88 17.42 -10.54
N VAL A 78 6.48 18.57 -10.82
CA VAL A 78 7.62 18.68 -11.74
C VAL A 78 8.82 17.91 -11.20
N ALA A 79 9.20 18.12 -9.94
CA ALA A 79 10.32 17.42 -9.32
C ALA A 79 10.04 15.92 -9.18
N ALA A 80 8.81 15.50 -8.87
CA ALA A 80 8.46 14.09 -8.78
C ALA A 80 8.64 13.38 -10.13
N SER A 81 8.06 13.91 -11.20
CA SER A 81 8.17 13.31 -12.54
C SER A 81 9.54 13.52 -13.20
N ALA A 82 10.36 14.46 -12.72
CA ALA A 82 11.74 14.65 -13.16
C ALA A 82 12.76 13.76 -12.41
N GLY A 83 12.31 12.86 -11.51
CA GLY A 83 13.21 12.01 -10.72
C GLY A 83 13.92 12.75 -9.57
N CYS A 84 13.47 13.96 -9.24
CA CYS A 84 14.02 14.82 -8.19
C CYS A 84 13.17 14.79 -6.90
N ALA A 85 12.24 13.84 -6.77
CA ALA A 85 11.34 13.71 -5.63
C ALA A 85 12.07 13.67 -4.26
N GLN A 86 13.28 13.12 -4.22
CA GLN A 86 14.07 13.04 -2.99
C GLN A 86 14.39 14.43 -2.41
N VAL A 87 14.60 15.44 -3.25
CA VAL A 87 14.88 16.81 -2.80
C VAL A 87 13.70 17.37 -2.00
N LEU A 88 12.47 17.04 -2.41
CA LEU A 88 11.26 17.44 -1.68
C LEU A 88 11.20 16.73 -0.31
N ALA A 89 11.40 15.42 -0.31
CA ALA A 89 11.39 14.58 0.88
C ALA A 89 12.44 15.01 1.93
N ASP A 90 13.67 15.31 1.49
CA ASP A 90 14.77 15.76 2.35
C ASP A 90 14.45 17.10 3.06
N HIS A 91 13.57 17.91 2.47
CA HIS A 91 13.07 19.16 3.06
C HIS A 91 11.73 19.03 3.80
N GLY A 92 11.28 17.80 4.07
CA GLY A 92 10.06 17.53 4.84
C GLY A 92 8.77 17.80 4.06
N LEU A 93 8.84 17.93 2.73
CA LEU A 93 7.66 18.17 1.92
C LEU A 93 6.91 16.86 1.60
N PRO A 94 5.57 16.86 1.67
CA PRO A 94 4.77 15.74 1.21
C PRO A 94 5.11 15.39 -0.24
N THR A 95 5.46 14.12 -0.46
CA THR A 95 5.86 13.59 -1.76
C THR A 95 5.29 12.17 -1.86
N PRO A 96 4.83 11.69 -3.04
CA PRO A 96 4.35 10.32 -3.13
C PRO A 96 5.44 9.33 -2.71
N ALA A 97 5.11 8.38 -1.85
CA ALA A 97 6.07 7.47 -1.24
C ALA A 97 6.55 6.36 -2.18
N TYR A 98 6.62 6.59 -3.49
CA TYR A 98 7.11 5.60 -4.45
C TYR A 98 7.41 6.29 -5.79
N ASP A 99 8.55 5.97 -6.41
CA ASP A 99 8.87 6.45 -7.76
C ASP A 99 8.16 5.57 -8.81
N VAL A 100 7.02 6.06 -9.31
CA VAL A 100 6.19 5.38 -10.33
C VAL A 100 6.86 5.29 -11.71
N LEU A 101 7.95 6.02 -11.95
CA LEU A 101 8.73 5.99 -13.18
C LEU A 101 9.89 4.98 -13.11
N GLY A 102 10.40 4.74 -11.90
CA GLY A 102 11.43 3.77 -11.57
C GLY A 102 11.00 2.31 -11.78
N SER A 103 11.96 1.37 -11.71
CA SER A 103 11.61 -0.05 -11.62
C SER A 103 11.23 -0.46 -10.20
N TYR A 104 10.57 -1.60 -10.06
CA TYR A 104 10.34 -2.22 -8.75
C TYR A 104 11.66 -2.39 -7.98
N ARG A 105 12.72 -2.88 -8.65
CA ARG A 105 14.03 -3.06 -8.02
C ARG A 105 14.70 -1.73 -7.64
N ASP A 106 14.59 -0.69 -8.46
CA ASP A 106 15.17 0.63 -8.14
C ASP A 106 14.50 1.30 -6.93
N ASN A 107 13.25 0.93 -6.65
CA ASN A 107 12.52 1.40 -5.48
C ASN A 107 12.83 0.58 -4.22
N LEU A 108 13.35 -0.64 -4.34
CA LEU A 108 13.89 -1.37 -3.19
C LEU A 108 15.13 -0.63 -2.69
N GLY A 109 15.32 -0.57 -1.38
CA GLY A 109 16.47 0.10 -0.77
C GLY A 109 16.40 1.63 -0.74
N ARG A 110 15.41 2.25 -1.38
CA ARG A 110 15.30 3.71 -1.48
C ARG A 110 13.88 4.17 -1.14
N PRO A 111 13.52 4.18 0.16
CA PRO A 111 12.24 4.73 0.59
C PRO A 111 12.15 6.20 0.21
N LEU A 112 11.13 6.54 -0.58
CA LEU A 112 10.81 7.92 -0.95
C LEU A 112 9.75 8.47 0.01
N GLY A 113 9.89 9.72 0.41
CA GLY A 113 8.99 10.40 1.33
C GLY A 113 9.75 11.05 2.48
N PRO A 114 9.19 12.10 3.09
CA PRO A 114 9.86 12.78 4.20
C PRO A 114 9.89 11.89 5.45
N ARG A 115 10.96 12.02 6.23
CA ARG A 115 11.14 11.32 7.51
C ARG A 115 10.76 12.25 8.66
N LEU A 116 9.99 11.74 9.62
CA LEU A 116 9.72 12.46 10.85
C LEU A 116 10.99 12.54 11.74
N PRO A 117 11.23 13.66 12.45
CA PRO A 117 12.37 13.78 13.34
C PRO A 117 12.29 12.80 14.54
N ALA A 118 11.09 12.41 14.93
CA ALA A 118 10.82 11.40 15.94
C ALA A 118 9.56 10.60 15.58
N ARG A 119 9.51 9.33 15.98
CA ARG A 119 8.34 8.47 15.81
C ARG A 119 7.15 9.03 16.61
N PRO A 120 5.96 9.22 16.00
CA PRO A 120 4.78 9.65 16.74
C PRO A 120 4.28 8.51 17.64
N VAL A 121 3.94 8.85 18.89
CA VAL A 121 3.45 7.89 19.90
C VAL A 121 2.16 8.40 20.54
N ALA A 122 1.23 7.50 20.84
CA ALA A 122 -0.07 7.83 21.44
C ALA A 122 0.01 7.91 22.98
N GLY A 123 0.92 8.73 23.51
CA GLY A 123 1.09 8.91 24.96
C GLY A 123 1.45 7.61 25.71
N GLY A 124 2.10 6.65 25.05
CA GLY A 124 2.44 5.34 25.62
C GLY A 124 1.29 4.33 25.67
N ARG A 125 0.09 4.69 25.21
CA ARG A 125 -1.05 3.77 25.10
C ARG A 125 -0.75 2.68 24.07
N ARG A 126 -1.22 1.46 24.36
CA ARG A 126 -1.06 0.27 23.51
C ARG A 126 -2.41 -0.39 23.23
N TRP A 127 -2.50 -1.12 22.13
CA TRP A 127 -3.68 -1.88 21.70
C TRP A 127 -3.32 -3.34 21.47
N ARG A 128 -4.27 -4.25 21.71
CA ARG A 128 -4.06 -5.68 21.46
C ARG A 128 -4.39 -6.01 20.01
N VAL A 129 -3.41 -6.54 19.27
CA VAL A 129 -3.52 -7.00 17.89
C VAL A 129 -2.76 -8.31 17.74
N LEU A 130 -3.44 -9.36 17.28
CA LEU A 130 -2.93 -10.72 17.06
C LEU A 130 -2.21 -11.27 18.29
N GLY A 131 -2.83 -11.07 19.46
CA GLY A 131 -2.30 -11.49 20.75
C GLY A 131 -1.14 -10.63 21.29
N ARG A 132 -0.71 -9.59 20.57
CA ARG A 132 0.42 -8.71 20.92
C ARG A 132 -0.04 -7.32 21.27
N GLU A 133 0.78 -6.58 22.02
CA GLU A 133 0.53 -5.17 22.31
C GLU A 133 1.32 -4.32 21.32
N VAL A 134 0.61 -3.47 20.59
CA VAL A 134 1.18 -2.55 19.61
C VAL A 134 0.89 -1.11 20.02
N GLY A 135 1.66 -0.14 19.49
CA GLY A 135 1.35 1.27 19.57
C GLY A 135 0.04 1.62 18.84
N PHE A 136 -0.14 2.87 18.43
CA PHE A 136 -1.36 3.26 17.69
C PHE A 136 -1.59 2.30 16.50
N PRO A 137 -2.75 1.61 16.38
CA PRO A 137 -2.91 0.40 15.55
C PRO A 137 -3.16 0.73 14.07
N VAL A 138 -2.36 1.66 13.54
CA VAL A 138 -2.28 2.02 12.12
C VAL A 138 -1.08 1.33 11.48
N GLY A 139 -1.24 0.94 10.22
CA GLY A 139 -0.28 0.06 9.56
C GLY A 139 -0.13 0.27 8.06
N ILE A 140 0.77 -0.50 7.47
CA ILE A 140 0.97 -0.62 6.02
C ILE A 140 0.71 -2.09 5.67
N PRO A 141 -0.24 -2.40 4.78
CA PRO A 141 -0.52 -3.78 4.39
C PRO A 141 0.58 -4.30 3.47
N ALA A 142 0.55 -5.59 3.14
CA ALA A 142 1.51 -6.15 2.17
C ALA A 142 1.39 -5.40 0.83
N CYS A 143 2.40 -4.59 0.53
CA CYS A 143 2.54 -3.81 -0.70
C CYS A 143 4.01 -3.43 -0.88
N VAL A 144 4.33 -2.72 -1.97
CA VAL A 144 5.71 -2.31 -2.28
C VAL A 144 6.33 -1.36 -1.26
N LEU A 145 5.52 -0.69 -0.44
CA LEU A 145 5.99 0.22 0.60
C LEU A 145 6.61 -0.50 1.81
N ASN A 146 6.56 -1.84 1.87
CA ASN A 146 7.33 -2.67 2.82
C ASN A 146 8.10 -3.74 2.03
N GLY A 147 8.67 -3.35 0.90
CA GLY A 147 9.35 -4.27 -0.02
C GLY A 147 10.67 -4.83 0.51
N ASP A 148 11.32 -4.12 1.43
CA ASP A 148 12.57 -4.49 2.07
C ASP A 148 12.73 -3.79 3.44
N ARG A 149 13.85 -4.05 4.12
CA ARG A 149 14.18 -3.46 5.42
C ARG A 149 14.20 -1.94 5.45
N HIS A 150 14.60 -1.28 4.36
CA HIS A 150 14.71 0.18 4.33
C HIS A 150 13.31 0.81 4.35
N TRP A 151 12.40 0.22 3.60
CA TRP A 151 10.98 0.56 3.61
C TRP A 151 10.31 0.27 4.95
N VAL A 152 10.56 -0.89 5.55
CA VAL A 152 10.07 -1.24 6.89
C VAL A 152 10.56 -0.22 7.93
N ALA A 153 11.86 0.06 7.97
CA ALA A 153 12.45 1.04 8.89
C ALA A 153 11.87 2.45 8.67
N HIS A 154 11.66 2.86 7.42
CA HIS A 154 11.09 4.16 7.09
C HIS A 154 9.67 4.31 7.61
N ASN A 155 8.79 3.35 7.33
CA ASN A 155 7.39 3.40 7.77
C ASN A 155 7.26 3.25 9.29
N ALA A 156 8.07 2.38 9.89
CA ALA A 156 8.15 2.22 11.35
C ALA A 156 8.53 3.54 12.02
N ALA A 157 9.59 4.21 11.55
CA ALA A 157 10.02 5.51 12.07
C ALA A 157 8.97 6.62 11.85
N ASN A 158 8.14 6.51 10.81
CA ASN A 158 7.05 7.44 10.54
C ASN A 158 5.74 7.13 11.31
N GLY A 159 5.74 6.12 12.19
CA GLY A 159 4.66 5.89 13.15
C GLY A 159 3.70 4.75 12.82
N HIS A 160 3.95 3.98 11.77
CA HIS A 160 3.17 2.77 11.50
C HIS A 160 3.61 1.65 12.44
N ASN A 161 2.65 1.04 13.16
CA ASN A 161 2.94 0.01 14.16
C ASN A 161 2.43 -1.39 13.78
N VAL A 162 1.58 -1.51 12.74
CA VAL A 162 1.11 -2.80 12.21
C VAL A 162 1.52 -2.96 10.74
N LEU A 163 2.77 -3.34 10.53
CA LEU A 163 3.40 -3.46 9.22
C LEU A 163 3.22 -4.88 8.68
N THR A 164 3.13 -5.02 7.35
CA THR A 164 3.21 -6.32 6.69
C THR A 164 4.32 -6.29 5.64
N TYR A 165 5.34 -7.12 5.83
CA TYR A 165 6.40 -7.37 4.85
C TYR A 165 5.77 -7.86 3.55
N LYS A 166 6.22 -7.30 2.43
CA LYS A 166 5.64 -7.54 1.10
C LYS A 166 5.55 -9.05 0.81
N THR A 167 4.46 -9.46 0.16
CA THR A 167 4.17 -10.88 -0.12
C THR A 167 5.33 -11.62 -0.78
N VAL A 168 5.96 -12.59 -0.13
CA VAL A 168 7.06 -13.41 -0.69
C VAL A 168 6.55 -14.75 -1.23
N ARG A 169 7.37 -15.40 -2.05
CA ARG A 169 7.10 -16.71 -2.66
C ARG A 169 8.24 -17.68 -2.35
N SER A 170 7.99 -18.98 -2.58
CA SER A 170 8.98 -20.04 -2.44
C SER A 170 10.10 -20.02 -3.50
N ARG A 171 10.02 -19.13 -4.49
CA ARG A 171 11.02 -18.89 -5.53
C ARG A 171 10.99 -17.44 -6.00
N ALA A 172 12.04 -17.02 -6.69
CA ALA A 172 12.07 -15.72 -7.34
C ALA A 172 10.94 -15.58 -8.38
N HIS A 173 10.36 -14.39 -8.45
CA HIS A 173 9.31 -14.01 -9.39
C HIS A 173 9.51 -12.55 -9.80
N GLU A 174 9.73 -12.30 -11.09
CA GLU A 174 10.00 -10.96 -11.61
C GLU A 174 8.74 -10.08 -11.62
N PRO A 175 8.89 -8.74 -11.51
CA PRO A 175 7.78 -7.83 -11.68
C PRO A 175 7.27 -7.83 -13.11
N ASN A 176 5.98 -7.57 -13.24
CA ASN A 176 5.36 -7.27 -14.53
C ASN A 176 6.06 -6.08 -15.22
N ALA A 177 5.96 -6.00 -16.55
CA ALA A 177 6.50 -4.89 -17.32
C ALA A 177 5.92 -3.53 -16.88
N ARG A 178 6.77 -2.51 -16.79
CA ARG A 178 6.39 -1.15 -16.36
C ARG A 178 5.40 -0.45 -17.32
N PRO A 179 4.64 0.56 -16.85
CA PRO A 179 4.54 1.01 -15.46
C PRO A 179 3.91 -0.06 -14.58
N ASN A 180 4.18 -0.01 -13.26
CA ASN A 180 3.57 -0.95 -12.32
C ASN A 180 2.47 -0.32 -11.46
N TRP A 181 2.49 1.01 -11.31
CA TRP A 181 1.57 1.77 -10.47
C TRP A 181 1.32 3.13 -11.12
N THR A 182 0.05 3.55 -11.21
CA THR A 182 -0.35 4.85 -11.71
C THR A 182 -1.48 5.43 -10.85
N PHE A 183 -1.66 6.75 -10.90
CA PHE A 183 -2.80 7.41 -10.28
C PHE A 183 -4.09 7.14 -11.06
N ALA A 184 -5.23 7.18 -10.37
CA ALA A 184 -6.57 7.09 -10.94
C ALA A 184 -7.36 8.33 -10.51
N PRO A 185 -7.04 9.52 -11.06
CA PRO A 185 -7.54 10.80 -10.54
C PRO A 185 -9.03 11.04 -10.79
N ARG A 186 -9.68 10.18 -11.59
CA ARG A 186 -11.11 10.27 -11.92
C ARG A 186 -11.97 9.51 -10.91
N GLU A 187 -11.37 8.60 -10.15
CA GLU A 187 -12.02 7.77 -9.13
C GLU A 187 -11.90 8.42 -7.75
N THR A 188 -12.56 9.55 -7.55
CA THR A 188 -12.45 10.38 -6.33
C THR A 188 -13.47 10.02 -5.24
N ALA A 189 -14.27 8.98 -5.44
CA ALA A 189 -15.28 8.51 -4.51
C ALA A 189 -15.28 6.98 -4.45
N SER A 190 -15.84 6.44 -3.37
CA SER A 190 -15.98 4.99 -3.23
C SER A 190 -16.91 4.43 -4.29
N LEU A 191 -16.55 3.26 -4.82
CA LEU A 191 -17.43 2.45 -5.64
C LEU A 191 -18.36 1.61 -4.75
N PRO A 192 -19.55 1.22 -5.23
CA PRO A 192 -20.40 0.29 -4.49
C PRO A 192 -19.67 -1.03 -4.23
N PRO A 193 -19.88 -1.67 -3.07
CA PRO A 193 -19.19 -2.90 -2.69
C PRO A 193 -19.17 -3.98 -3.77
N GLY A 194 -17.98 -4.49 -4.09
CA GLY A 194 -17.81 -5.59 -5.04
C GLY A 194 -17.96 -5.24 -6.52
N THR A 195 -18.16 -3.96 -6.85
CA THR A 195 -18.36 -3.53 -8.25
C THR A 195 -17.08 -3.63 -9.06
N ALA A 196 -17.16 -4.26 -10.23
CA ALA A 196 -16.11 -4.16 -11.25
C ALA A 196 -16.22 -2.81 -11.97
N ALA A 197 -15.10 -2.10 -12.12
CA ALA A 197 -15.06 -0.80 -12.78
C ALA A 197 -14.26 -0.82 -14.09
N VAL A 198 -14.57 0.15 -14.96
CA VAL A 198 -13.69 0.59 -16.04
C VAL A 198 -13.08 1.91 -15.61
N VAL A 199 -11.77 1.88 -15.35
CA VAL A 199 -11.00 3.01 -14.85
C VAL A 199 -10.17 3.59 -15.98
N THR A 200 -10.24 4.91 -16.13
CA THR A 200 -9.33 5.63 -17.04
C THR A 200 -8.14 6.13 -16.25
N SER A 201 -6.95 5.61 -16.54
CA SER A 201 -5.69 5.97 -15.90
C SER A 201 -4.59 6.10 -16.95
N ASP A 202 -4.13 7.33 -17.15
CA ASP A 202 -3.00 7.63 -18.02
C ASP A 202 -1.69 7.55 -17.21
N PRO A 203 -0.58 7.02 -17.76
CA PRO A 203 0.68 6.91 -17.01
C PRO A 203 1.28 8.22 -16.49
N TRP A 204 0.82 9.37 -17.01
CA TRP A 204 1.22 10.71 -16.59
C TRP A 204 0.19 11.41 -15.68
N ASP A 205 -0.88 10.70 -15.30
CA ASP A 205 -1.88 11.20 -14.35
C ASP A 205 -1.19 11.54 -13.02
N TRP A 206 -1.72 12.56 -12.35
CA TRP A 206 -1.15 13.11 -11.13
C TRP A 206 -2.24 13.42 -10.12
N VAL A 207 -1.98 13.06 -8.86
CA VAL A 207 -2.78 13.50 -7.72
C VAL A 207 -1.84 14.18 -6.73
N PRO A 208 -2.16 15.39 -6.23
CA PRO A 208 -1.34 16.05 -5.22
C PRO A 208 -1.12 15.18 -3.97
N PRO A 209 0.08 15.17 -3.38
CA PRO A 209 0.31 14.48 -2.12
C PRO A 209 -0.62 14.97 -1.01
N GLY A 210 -1.11 14.06 -0.17
CA GLY A 210 -2.06 14.39 0.89
C GLY A 210 -3.52 14.49 0.46
N GLU A 211 -3.86 14.34 -0.83
CA GLU A 211 -5.25 14.35 -1.31
C GLU A 211 -6.07 13.19 -0.73
N PRO A 212 -7.08 13.42 0.14
CA PRO A 212 -7.85 12.35 0.75
C PRO A 212 -8.69 11.54 -0.24
N ALA A 213 -9.04 12.12 -1.40
CA ALA A 213 -9.77 11.46 -2.47
C ALA A 213 -8.87 10.67 -3.45
N VAL A 214 -7.63 10.36 -3.06
CA VAL A 214 -6.69 9.62 -3.93
C VAL A 214 -7.18 8.20 -4.22
N SER A 215 -7.16 7.86 -5.50
CA SER A 215 -7.22 6.47 -5.99
C SER A 215 -6.00 6.17 -6.86
N THR A 216 -5.62 4.90 -6.87
CA THR A 216 -4.47 4.42 -7.65
C THR A 216 -4.76 3.04 -8.22
N VAL A 217 -4.12 2.71 -9.34
CA VAL A 217 -4.20 1.38 -9.96
C VAL A 217 -2.82 0.75 -10.08
N ASN A 218 -2.71 -0.56 -9.81
CA ASN A 218 -1.43 -1.25 -9.87
C ASN A 218 -1.50 -2.63 -10.53
N SER A 219 -0.38 -3.03 -11.13
CA SER A 219 -0.18 -4.32 -11.80
C SER A 219 1.27 -4.79 -11.64
N PHE A 220 1.66 -5.14 -10.41
CA PHE A 220 3.03 -5.58 -10.09
C PHE A 220 3.33 -7.05 -10.40
N GLY A 221 2.35 -7.96 -10.25
CA GLY A 221 2.55 -9.41 -10.42
C GLY A 221 3.07 -10.13 -9.17
N VAL A 222 3.05 -9.47 -8.00
CA VAL A 222 3.58 -10.03 -6.74
C VAL A 222 5.06 -10.45 -6.87
N PRO A 223 5.97 -9.51 -7.25
CA PRO A 223 7.37 -9.81 -7.57
C PRO A 223 8.20 -10.18 -6.35
N SER A 224 8.67 -11.42 -6.23
CA SER A 224 9.44 -11.88 -5.07
C SER A 224 10.92 -12.02 -5.44
N PRO A 225 11.85 -11.53 -4.61
CA PRO A 225 13.21 -12.06 -4.59
C PRO A 225 13.21 -13.57 -4.30
N ALA A 226 14.36 -14.23 -4.46
CA ALA A 226 14.51 -15.62 -4.03
C ALA A 226 14.52 -15.71 -2.49
N PRO A 227 14.14 -16.84 -1.87
CA PRO A 227 14.21 -17.05 -0.42
C PRO A 227 15.55 -16.70 0.22
N GLU A 228 16.64 -16.97 -0.50
CA GLU A 228 18.01 -16.68 -0.05
C GLU A 228 18.30 -15.17 0.02
N GLU A 229 17.51 -14.34 -0.66
CA GLU A 229 17.60 -12.88 -0.64
C GLU A 229 16.58 -12.27 0.35
N TRP A 230 15.31 -12.67 0.29
CA TRP A 230 14.29 -12.07 1.16
C TRP A 230 14.32 -12.58 2.60
N GLY A 231 14.83 -13.79 2.87
CA GLY A 231 14.96 -14.33 4.22
C GLY A 231 15.87 -13.47 5.11
N PRO A 232 17.14 -13.24 4.72
CA PRO A 232 18.04 -12.36 5.46
C PRO A 232 17.54 -10.91 5.56
N ASP A 233 16.86 -10.39 4.53
CA ASP A 233 16.29 -9.04 4.59
C ASP A 233 15.09 -8.96 5.54
N LEU A 234 14.27 -10.01 5.63
CA LEU A 234 13.21 -10.13 6.63
C LEU A 234 13.78 -10.15 8.06
N GLU A 235 14.84 -10.93 8.31
CA GLU A 235 15.52 -10.93 9.62
C GLU A 235 16.01 -9.52 9.99
N ALA A 236 16.63 -8.82 9.04
CA ALA A 236 17.05 -7.44 9.22
C ALA A 236 15.86 -6.48 9.43
N SER A 237 14.73 -6.72 8.76
CA SER A 237 13.49 -5.96 8.91
C SER A 237 12.85 -6.14 10.29
N LEU A 238 12.94 -7.33 10.88
CA LEU A 238 12.47 -7.60 12.23
C LEU A 238 13.34 -6.89 13.29
N ALA A 239 14.65 -6.76 13.04
CA ALA A 239 15.60 -6.16 13.97
C ALA A 239 15.52 -4.63 14.09
N VAL A 240 14.84 -3.93 13.18
CA VAL A 240 14.71 -2.46 13.19
C VAL A 240 13.44 -1.95 13.88
N LEU A 241 12.59 -2.86 14.39
CA LEU A 241 11.30 -2.52 14.99
C LEU A 241 11.42 -2.32 16.50
N ASP A 242 10.64 -1.36 17.00
CA ASP A 242 10.45 -1.18 18.44
C ASP A 242 9.53 -2.27 19.03
N ASP A 243 9.52 -2.41 20.36
CA ASP A 243 8.77 -3.47 21.08
C ASP A 243 7.23 -3.35 20.94
N ASP A 244 6.74 -2.16 20.58
CA ASP A 244 5.33 -1.87 20.32
C ASP A 244 4.99 -1.88 18.82
N GLN A 245 5.85 -2.46 17.98
CA GLN A 245 5.63 -2.59 16.54
C GLN A 245 5.56 -4.06 16.13
N LEU A 246 4.64 -4.34 15.21
CA LEU A 246 4.36 -5.67 14.68
C LEU A 246 4.67 -5.71 13.19
N LEU A 247 5.46 -6.69 12.77
CA LEU A 247 5.68 -7.03 11.37
C LEU A 247 5.11 -8.41 11.06
N LEU A 248 4.05 -8.43 10.27
CA LEU A 248 3.52 -9.62 9.62
C LEU A 248 4.34 -9.94 8.38
N VAL A 249 4.39 -11.20 7.96
CA VAL A 249 5.01 -11.61 6.69
C VAL A 249 3.96 -12.20 5.78
N SER A 250 3.69 -11.52 4.66
CA SER A 250 2.75 -12.03 3.67
C SER A 250 3.42 -13.08 2.80
N VAL A 251 2.74 -14.18 2.52
CA VAL A 251 3.24 -15.28 1.67
C VAL A 251 2.22 -15.68 0.61
N MET A 252 2.70 -16.16 -0.52
CA MET A 252 1.85 -16.71 -1.58
C MET A 252 2.48 -17.99 -2.16
N GLY A 253 1.69 -19.07 -2.17
CA GLY A 253 2.05 -20.31 -2.83
C GLY A 253 1.72 -20.29 -4.32
N GLU A 254 2.37 -21.17 -5.06
CA GLU A 254 2.15 -21.40 -6.49
C GLU A 254 1.82 -22.87 -6.78
N GLY A 255 1.14 -23.12 -7.90
CA GLY A 255 0.69 -24.45 -8.32
C GLY A 255 -0.81 -24.62 -8.21
N ASP A 256 -1.29 -25.86 -8.31
CA ASP A 256 -2.71 -26.21 -8.26
C ASP A 256 -2.97 -27.37 -7.29
N GLY A 257 -4.17 -27.42 -6.72
CA GLY A 257 -4.61 -28.53 -5.85
C GLY A 257 -3.63 -28.80 -4.70
N PRO A 258 -3.21 -30.06 -4.47
CA PRO A 258 -2.26 -30.40 -3.40
C PRO A 258 -0.91 -29.68 -3.50
N ALA A 259 -0.38 -29.47 -4.71
CA ALA A 259 0.90 -28.78 -4.89
C ALA A 259 0.82 -27.32 -4.42
N LEU A 260 -0.32 -26.65 -4.62
CA LEU A 260 -0.56 -25.30 -4.11
C LEU A 260 -0.52 -25.27 -2.58
N VAL A 261 -1.16 -26.24 -1.91
CA VAL A 261 -1.16 -26.36 -0.45
C VAL A 261 0.26 -26.56 0.08
N GLU A 262 1.01 -27.47 -0.54
CA GLU A 262 2.41 -27.75 -0.19
C GLU A 262 3.31 -26.53 -0.38
N ASP A 263 3.08 -25.74 -1.43
CA ASP A 263 3.86 -24.54 -1.73
C ASP A 263 3.59 -23.40 -0.75
N PHE A 264 2.32 -23.18 -0.41
CA PHE A 264 1.94 -22.25 0.65
C PHE A 264 2.57 -22.65 1.99
N ALA A 265 2.45 -23.93 2.38
CA ALA A 265 3.05 -24.45 3.60
C ALA A 265 4.58 -24.35 3.61
N ARG A 266 5.24 -24.58 2.47
CA ARG A 266 6.69 -24.38 2.33
C ARG A 266 7.09 -22.92 2.49
N THR A 267 6.40 -22.00 1.80
CA THR A 267 6.70 -20.56 1.87
C THR A 267 6.48 -20.02 3.27
N ALA A 268 5.39 -20.41 3.94
CA ALA A 268 5.09 -20.02 5.31
C ALA A 268 6.17 -20.53 6.29
N ARG A 269 6.65 -21.76 6.13
CA ARG A 269 7.77 -22.30 6.93
C ARG A 269 9.07 -21.54 6.70
N LEU A 270 9.39 -21.16 5.46
CA LEU A 270 10.56 -20.32 5.18
C LEU A 270 10.47 -18.98 5.90
N ALA A 271 9.29 -18.35 5.91
CA ALA A 271 9.06 -17.10 6.65
C ALA A 271 9.23 -17.31 8.17
N GLN A 272 8.65 -18.37 8.74
CA GLN A 272 8.82 -18.72 10.15
C GLN A 272 10.29 -18.97 10.51
N GLN A 273 11.04 -19.67 9.65
CA GLN A 273 12.47 -19.94 9.83
C GLN A 273 13.31 -18.65 9.83
N ALA A 274 12.92 -17.66 9.04
CA ALA A 274 13.49 -16.31 9.03
C ALA A 274 12.96 -15.41 10.17
N GLY A 275 12.28 -15.99 11.17
CA GLY A 275 11.86 -15.28 12.39
C GLY A 275 10.46 -14.67 12.35
N ALA A 276 9.67 -14.89 11.30
CA ALA A 276 8.29 -14.39 11.26
C ALA A 276 7.46 -14.98 12.39
N THR A 277 6.89 -14.11 13.23
CA THR A 277 5.98 -14.52 14.31
C THR A 277 4.51 -14.46 13.93
N VAL A 278 4.21 -13.80 12.81
CA VAL A 278 2.89 -13.73 12.20
C VAL A 278 3.05 -13.92 10.70
N VAL A 279 2.33 -14.89 10.13
CA VAL A 279 2.29 -15.15 8.70
C VAL A 279 0.91 -14.78 8.16
N GLU A 280 0.88 -13.94 7.13
CA GLU A 280 -0.33 -13.60 6.37
C GLU A 280 -0.37 -14.40 5.07
N LEU A 281 -1.44 -15.16 4.86
CA LEU A 281 -1.69 -15.85 3.59
C LEU A 281 -2.37 -14.91 2.61
N ASN A 282 -1.68 -14.58 1.52
CA ASN A 282 -2.29 -13.86 0.42
C ASN A 282 -3.17 -14.81 -0.40
N LEU A 283 -4.45 -14.86 -0.06
CA LEU A 283 -5.47 -15.70 -0.71
C LEU A 283 -6.25 -14.92 -1.78
N SER A 284 -5.87 -13.67 -2.02
CA SER A 284 -6.67 -12.66 -2.71
C SER A 284 -6.08 -12.23 -4.06
N CYS A 285 -4.82 -12.54 -4.31
CA CYS A 285 -4.21 -12.47 -5.63
C CYS A 285 -4.43 -13.79 -6.41
N PRO A 286 -4.36 -13.76 -7.75
CA PRO A 286 -4.28 -14.99 -8.54
C PRO A 286 -2.98 -15.75 -8.18
N ASN A 287 -3.09 -16.97 -7.66
CA ASN A 287 -1.95 -17.82 -7.30
C ASN A 287 -1.31 -18.52 -8.51
N THR A 288 -2.01 -18.52 -9.65
CA THR A 288 -1.54 -19.09 -10.91
C THR A 288 -1.52 -18.04 -12.02
N LEU A 289 -0.38 -17.96 -12.70
CA LEU A 289 -0.27 -17.31 -14.00
C LEU A 289 -1.04 -18.20 -14.99
N ALA A 290 -2.34 -17.96 -15.18
CA ALA A 290 -3.07 -18.69 -16.21
C ALA A 290 -2.47 -18.32 -17.60
N PRO A 291 -1.99 -19.30 -18.39
CA PRO A 291 -1.56 -19.05 -19.76
C PRO A 291 -2.81 -19.01 -20.64
N SER A 292 -3.63 -17.98 -20.52
CA SER A 292 -4.75 -17.79 -21.44
C SER A 292 -4.78 -16.37 -21.99
N ALA A 293 -5.10 -16.29 -23.28
CA ALA A 293 -5.18 -15.06 -24.05
C ALA A 293 -6.29 -14.09 -23.59
N ALA A 294 -6.99 -14.34 -22.47
CA ALA A 294 -8.16 -13.57 -22.04
C ALA A 294 -8.43 -13.41 -20.52
N GLY A 295 -7.64 -13.94 -19.57
CA GLY A 295 -8.06 -13.83 -18.16
C GLY A 295 -7.03 -14.14 -17.08
N VAL A 296 -7.00 -13.25 -16.07
CA VAL A 296 -6.38 -13.50 -14.76
C VAL A 296 -7.27 -14.49 -13.99
N ALA A 297 -6.69 -15.53 -13.41
CA ALA A 297 -7.44 -16.50 -12.59
C ALA A 297 -8.20 -15.77 -11.45
N PRO A 298 -9.39 -16.25 -11.06
CA PRO A 298 -10.08 -15.67 -9.92
C PRO A 298 -9.21 -15.82 -8.65
N PRO A 299 -9.30 -14.88 -7.70
CA PRO A 299 -8.67 -15.01 -6.39
C PRO A 299 -9.02 -16.34 -5.71
N LEU A 300 -8.05 -16.99 -5.07
CA LEU A 300 -8.25 -18.26 -4.37
C LEU A 300 -9.39 -18.19 -3.36
N CYS A 301 -9.52 -17.08 -2.64
CA CYS A 301 -10.57 -16.83 -1.65
C CYS A 301 -12.00 -16.89 -2.19
N ARG A 302 -12.21 -16.97 -3.52
CA ARG A 302 -13.55 -17.21 -4.10
C ARG A 302 -13.95 -18.69 -4.11
N ASP A 303 -12.99 -19.59 -3.92
CA ASP A 303 -13.19 -21.03 -3.75
C ASP A 303 -12.98 -21.39 -2.26
N ALA A 304 -14.08 -21.69 -1.56
CA ALA A 304 -14.03 -21.95 -0.13
C ALA A 304 -13.30 -23.26 0.21
N ASP A 305 -13.39 -24.28 -0.66
CA ASP A 305 -12.75 -25.57 -0.44
C ASP A 305 -11.24 -25.47 -0.61
N ALA A 306 -10.81 -24.87 -1.72
CA ALA A 306 -9.39 -24.66 -1.98
C ALA A 306 -8.75 -23.73 -0.94
N THR A 307 -9.48 -22.68 -0.52
CA THR A 307 -9.00 -21.76 0.54
C THR A 307 -8.85 -22.48 1.87
N ALA A 308 -9.86 -23.24 2.31
CA ALA A 308 -9.79 -23.98 3.56
C ALA A 308 -8.67 -25.02 3.54
N ALA A 309 -8.46 -25.72 2.42
CA ALA A 309 -7.37 -26.69 2.27
C ALA A 309 -5.99 -26.04 2.42
N VAL A 310 -5.78 -24.85 1.82
CA VAL A 310 -4.53 -24.09 1.98
C VAL A 310 -4.32 -23.65 3.42
N VAL A 311 -5.34 -23.04 4.04
CA VAL A 311 -5.23 -22.54 5.42
C VAL A 311 -4.96 -23.69 6.40
N GLU A 312 -5.66 -24.81 6.25
CA GLU A 312 -5.46 -26.00 7.07
C GLU A 312 -4.07 -26.62 6.87
N GLY A 313 -3.61 -26.73 5.62
CA GLY A 313 -2.29 -27.24 5.29
C GLY A 313 -1.17 -26.38 5.87
N VAL A 314 -1.30 -25.04 5.79
CA VAL A 314 -0.33 -24.12 6.41
C VAL A 314 -0.40 -24.21 7.93
N ARG A 315 -1.60 -24.20 8.52
CA ARG A 315 -1.75 -24.25 9.99
C ARG A 315 -1.10 -25.50 10.57
N ARG A 316 -1.20 -26.66 9.90
CA ARG A 316 -0.51 -27.91 10.27
C ARG A 316 1.01 -27.84 10.15
N ALA A 317 1.53 -27.00 9.25
CA ALA A 317 2.95 -26.92 8.95
C ALA A 317 3.72 -25.90 9.81
N LEU A 318 3.01 -24.95 10.43
CA LEU A 318 3.57 -23.90 11.28
C LEU A 318 3.46 -24.26 12.77
N ASP A 319 4.43 -23.81 13.57
CA ASP A 319 4.35 -23.90 15.04
C ASP A 319 3.12 -23.16 15.58
N ASP A 320 2.52 -23.67 16.66
CA ASP A 320 1.35 -23.07 17.33
C ASP A 320 1.59 -21.63 17.82
N ARG A 321 2.86 -21.23 18.00
CA ARG A 321 3.24 -19.88 18.42
C ARG A 321 3.26 -18.86 17.27
N THR A 322 3.24 -19.34 16.02
CA THR A 322 3.19 -18.50 14.83
C THR A 322 1.74 -18.18 14.52
N ALA A 323 1.35 -16.92 14.63
CA ALA A 323 -0.01 -16.50 14.32
C ALA A 323 -0.26 -16.55 12.81
N LEU A 324 -1.47 -16.91 12.41
CA LEU A 324 -1.87 -17.05 11.02
C LEU A 324 -2.98 -16.08 10.65
N VAL A 325 -2.79 -15.31 9.58
CA VAL A 325 -3.78 -14.34 9.06
C VAL A 325 -4.23 -14.73 7.66
N ALA A 326 -5.52 -14.76 7.39
CA ALA A 326 -6.06 -14.98 6.05
C ALA A 326 -6.41 -13.65 5.36
N LYS A 327 -5.72 -13.28 4.28
CA LYS A 327 -6.00 -12.04 3.54
C LYS A 327 -6.90 -12.26 2.33
N LEU A 328 -8.09 -11.65 2.37
CA LEU A 328 -9.18 -11.86 1.42
C LEU A 328 -9.39 -10.68 0.47
N SER A 329 -9.91 -10.96 -0.72
CA SER A 329 -10.54 -9.94 -1.57
C SER A 329 -11.90 -9.57 -0.99
N TRP A 330 -12.59 -8.57 -1.57
CA TRP A 330 -14.00 -8.39 -1.24
C TRP A 330 -14.81 -9.65 -1.63
N LEU A 331 -15.59 -10.15 -0.68
CA LEU A 331 -16.49 -11.29 -0.83
C LEU A 331 -17.89 -10.87 -0.34
N ASP A 332 -18.92 -11.32 -1.05
CA ASP A 332 -20.30 -11.13 -0.62
C ASP A 332 -20.66 -11.98 0.61
N GLU A 333 -21.86 -11.77 1.14
CA GLU A 333 -22.37 -12.45 2.32
C GLU A 333 -22.32 -13.97 2.21
N ALA A 334 -22.79 -14.52 1.09
CA ALA A 334 -22.89 -15.95 0.89
C ALA A 334 -21.51 -16.61 0.88
N ARG A 335 -20.54 -15.98 0.21
CA ARG A 335 -19.15 -16.45 0.17
C ARG A 335 -18.48 -16.37 1.54
N LEU A 336 -18.69 -15.29 2.28
CA LEU A 336 -18.15 -15.16 3.63
C LEU A 336 -18.78 -16.17 4.60
N ALA A 337 -20.09 -16.37 4.55
CA ALA A 337 -20.78 -17.35 5.38
C ALA A 337 -20.31 -18.79 5.10
N ALA A 338 -19.97 -19.10 3.84
CA ALA A 338 -19.41 -20.40 3.47
C ALA A 338 -17.94 -20.58 3.90
N LEU A 339 -17.16 -19.49 3.98
CA LEU A 339 -15.72 -19.54 4.20
C LEU A 339 -15.32 -19.31 5.67
N VAL A 340 -15.82 -18.25 6.29
CA VAL A 340 -15.35 -17.77 7.61
C VAL A 340 -15.46 -18.83 8.70
N PRO A 341 -16.57 -19.59 8.86
CA PRO A 341 -16.65 -20.63 9.90
C PRO A 341 -15.57 -21.72 9.77
N ARG A 342 -15.07 -21.98 8.55
CA ARG A 342 -14.00 -22.96 8.30
C ARG A 342 -12.61 -22.40 8.59
N LEU A 343 -12.43 -21.09 8.41
CA LEU A 343 -11.15 -20.42 8.67
C LEU A 343 -10.98 -20.04 10.14
N ALA A 344 -12.06 -19.60 10.79
CA ALA A 344 -12.03 -19.05 12.14
C ALA A 344 -11.31 -19.90 13.20
N PRO A 345 -11.41 -21.25 13.24
CA PRO A 345 -10.65 -22.05 14.20
C PRO A 345 -9.17 -22.25 13.84
N LEU A 346 -8.75 -21.81 12.64
CA LEU A 346 -7.41 -22.03 12.09
C LEU A 346 -6.58 -20.75 12.02
N VAL A 347 -7.19 -19.58 12.19
CA VAL A 347 -6.54 -18.27 11.99
C VAL A 347 -6.70 -17.39 13.22
N ASP A 348 -5.66 -16.61 13.49
CA ASP A 348 -5.65 -15.58 14.52
C ASP A 348 -6.18 -14.25 13.98
N GLY A 349 -6.22 -14.08 12.66
CA GLY A 349 -6.81 -12.90 12.04
C GLY A 349 -7.32 -13.11 10.62
N VAL A 350 -8.21 -12.20 10.21
CA VAL A 350 -8.67 -12.07 8.82
C VAL A 350 -8.38 -10.63 8.37
N ALA A 351 -7.65 -10.50 7.27
CA ALA A 351 -7.26 -9.21 6.71
C ALA A 351 -8.04 -8.93 5.42
N GLY A 352 -8.43 -7.68 5.19
CA GLY A 352 -9.08 -7.32 3.94
C GLY A 352 -9.54 -5.87 3.86
N ILE A 353 -9.78 -5.33 2.66
CA ILE A 353 -9.78 -6.06 1.38
C ILE A 353 -8.45 -5.91 0.62
N ASN A 354 -8.10 -6.90 -0.20
CA ASN A 354 -7.19 -6.66 -1.32
C ASN A 354 -7.86 -5.75 -2.38
N THR A 355 -7.10 -5.31 -3.39
CA THR A 355 -7.53 -4.36 -4.40
C THR A 355 -8.79 -4.79 -5.16
N LEU A 356 -9.60 -3.83 -5.62
CA LEU A 356 -10.74 -4.09 -6.49
C LEU A 356 -10.25 -4.37 -7.91
N GLN A 357 -10.52 -5.57 -8.44
CA GLN A 357 -10.13 -5.93 -9.80
C GLN A 357 -10.96 -5.13 -10.81
N SER A 358 -10.28 -4.28 -11.59
CA SER A 358 -10.90 -3.34 -12.53
C SER A 358 -10.24 -3.42 -13.90
N ARG A 359 -11.00 -3.09 -14.96
CA ARG A 359 -10.45 -2.88 -16.29
C ARG A 359 -9.83 -1.49 -16.32
N VAL A 360 -8.52 -1.40 -16.59
CA VAL A 360 -7.78 -0.14 -16.57
C VAL A 360 -7.28 0.19 -17.97
N VAL A 361 -7.76 1.31 -18.49
CA VAL A 361 -7.44 1.79 -19.83
C VAL A 361 -6.94 3.23 -19.77
N ARG A 362 -6.16 3.62 -20.76
CA ARG A 362 -5.78 5.01 -20.99
C ARG A 362 -6.91 5.75 -21.70
N SER A 363 -6.81 7.07 -21.74
CA SER A 363 -7.70 7.96 -22.48
C SER A 363 -7.85 7.61 -23.98
N ASP A 364 -6.83 6.99 -24.58
CA ASP A 364 -6.86 6.53 -25.99
C ASP A 364 -7.41 5.09 -26.17
N GLY A 365 -7.95 4.49 -25.12
CA GLY A 365 -8.60 3.18 -25.14
C GLY A 365 -7.65 1.98 -25.05
N ARG A 366 -6.33 2.19 -25.06
CA ARG A 366 -5.34 1.09 -24.86
C ARG A 366 -5.22 0.74 -23.38
N PRO A 367 -4.81 -0.50 -23.02
CA PRO A 367 -4.47 -0.83 -21.64
C PRO A 367 -3.36 0.08 -21.09
N THR A 368 -3.53 0.56 -19.86
CA THR A 368 -2.49 1.35 -19.15
C THR A 368 -1.24 0.52 -18.89
N PHE A 369 -1.45 -0.76 -18.58
CA PHE A 369 -0.39 -1.72 -18.30
C PHE A 369 -0.13 -2.59 -19.54
N PRO A 370 1.12 -2.70 -20.05
CA PRO A 370 1.40 -3.41 -21.30
C PRO A 370 0.92 -4.86 -21.27
N GLY A 371 0.03 -5.23 -22.20
CA GLY A 371 -0.53 -6.58 -22.31
C GLY A 371 -1.52 -6.97 -21.20
N ARG A 372 -1.91 -6.03 -20.31
CA ARG A 372 -2.74 -6.32 -19.14
C ARG A 372 -3.86 -5.29 -19.00
N ALA A 373 -5.08 -5.67 -19.37
CA ALA A 373 -6.25 -4.81 -19.24
C ALA A 373 -6.86 -4.83 -17.82
N LEU A 374 -6.59 -5.87 -17.01
CA LEU A 374 -7.06 -5.97 -15.63
C LEU A 374 -5.95 -5.59 -14.66
N ALA A 375 -6.28 -4.77 -13.67
CA ALA A 375 -5.38 -4.33 -12.61
C ALA A 375 -6.15 -4.05 -11.31
N GLY A 376 -5.41 -3.88 -10.22
CA GLY A 376 -5.98 -3.62 -8.89
C GLY A 376 -6.22 -2.14 -8.67
N LEU A 377 -7.48 -1.74 -8.48
CA LEU A 377 -7.89 -0.39 -8.05
C LEU A 377 -7.87 -0.32 -6.51
N SER A 378 -7.29 0.76 -5.99
CA SER A 378 -7.10 1.03 -4.55
C SER A 378 -7.31 2.51 -4.26
N GLY A 379 -7.30 2.87 -2.97
CA GLY A 379 -7.57 4.23 -2.51
C GLY A 379 -9.05 4.44 -2.20
N ILE A 380 -9.54 5.68 -2.29
CA ILE A 380 -10.91 6.06 -1.90
C ILE A 380 -11.97 5.18 -2.59
N ALA A 381 -11.71 4.75 -3.83
CA ALA A 381 -12.58 3.86 -4.60
C ALA A 381 -12.93 2.54 -3.89
N ALA A 382 -12.08 2.06 -2.98
CA ALA A 382 -12.25 0.80 -2.27
C ALA A 382 -12.89 0.93 -0.87
N ARG A 383 -13.19 2.15 -0.41
CA ARG A 383 -13.57 2.43 0.98
C ARG A 383 -14.84 1.69 1.43
N ASP A 384 -15.91 1.75 0.64
CA ASP A 384 -17.18 1.12 0.99
C ASP A 384 -17.08 -0.40 0.96
N SER A 385 -16.30 -0.95 0.02
CA SER A 385 -16.00 -2.39 0.00
C SER A 385 -15.25 -2.84 1.26
N ALA A 386 -14.29 -2.04 1.74
CA ALA A 386 -13.56 -2.32 2.98
C ALA A 386 -14.47 -2.24 4.21
N LEU A 387 -15.31 -1.20 4.30
CA LEU A 387 -16.29 -1.05 5.40
C LEU A 387 -17.31 -2.18 5.42
N ASP A 388 -17.86 -2.55 4.25
CA ASP A 388 -18.81 -3.64 4.10
C ASP A 388 -18.19 -4.98 4.53
N LEU A 389 -16.99 -5.33 4.01
CA LEU A 389 -16.29 -6.55 4.41
C LEU A 389 -16.01 -6.57 5.92
N THR A 390 -15.51 -5.46 6.48
CA THR A 390 -15.16 -5.35 7.90
C THR A 390 -16.38 -5.62 8.78
N ARG A 391 -17.52 -4.98 8.50
CA ARG A 391 -18.76 -5.19 9.25
C ARG A 391 -19.25 -6.65 9.18
N ARG A 392 -19.17 -7.27 7.99
CA ARG A 392 -19.56 -8.67 7.80
C ARG A 392 -18.66 -9.63 8.58
N LEU A 393 -17.35 -9.41 8.55
CA LEU A 393 -16.40 -10.22 9.32
C LEU A 393 -16.63 -10.10 10.81
N VAL A 394 -16.84 -8.88 11.32
CA VAL A 394 -17.14 -8.63 12.74
C VAL A 394 -18.46 -9.29 13.15
N ALA A 395 -19.50 -9.22 12.31
CA ALA A 395 -20.77 -9.87 12.55
C ALA A 395 -20.64 -11.40 12.58
N LEU A 396 -19.91 -12.00 11.63
CA LEU A 396 -19.66 -13.45 11.57
C LEU A 396 -18.81 -13.93 12.76
N ARG A 397 -17.80 -13.14 13.15
CA ARG A 397 -17.00 -13.38 14.35
C ARG A 397 -17.89 -13.48 15.58
N ALA A 398 -18.75 -12.48 15.79
CA ALA A 398 -19.67 -12.43 16.92
C ALA A 398 -20.70 -13.57 16.89
N ALA A 399 -21.33 -13.82 15.74
CA ALA A 399 -22.34 -14.85 15.58
C ALA A 399 -21.79 -16.27 15.81
N GLY A 400 -20.53 -16.52 15.43
CA GLY A 400 -19.87 -17.79 15.63
C GLY A 400 -19.10 -17.94 16.94
N GLY A 401 -19.04 -16.89 17.78
CA GLY A 401 -18.24 -16.91 19.02
C GLY A 401 -16.74 -17.04 18.78
N TRP A 402 -16.24 -16.57 17.64
CA TRP A 402 -14.84 -16.67 17.24
C TRP A 402 -13.99 -15.52 17.82
N THR A 403 -12.67 -15.72 17.89
CA THR A 403 -11.74 -14.77 18.52
C THR A 403 -10.68 -14.19 17.58
N PHE A 404 -10.81 -14.39 16.26
CA PHE A 404 -9.86 -13.83 15.31
C PHE A 404 -9.95 -12.29 15.22
N ASP A 405 -8.83 -11.63 14.98
CA ASP A 405 -8.77 -10.19 14.77
C ASP A 405 -9.11 -9.80 13.33
N VAL A 406 -9.70 -8.61 13.14
CA VAL A 406 -9.98 -8.06 11.81
C VAL A 406 -8.97 -6.97 11.48
N LEU A 407 -8.10 -7.24 10.50
CA LEU A 407 -7.12 -6.27 9.98
C LEU A 407 -7.71 -5.59 8.75
N ALA A 408 -8.33 -4.43 8.96
CA ALA A 408 -9.08 -3.74 7.92
C ALA A 408 -8.19 -2.85 7.04
N MET A 409 -8.44 -2.84 5.73
CA MET A 409 -7.73 -1.99 4.77
C MET A 409 -8.58 -1.70 3.53
N GLY A 410 -8.31 -0.56 2.90
CA GLY A 410 -8.99 -0.08 1.70
C GLY A 410 -9.60 1.31 1.91
N GLY A 411 -9.14 2.31 1.14
CA GLY A 411 -9.65 3.67 1.23
C GLY A 411 -9.30 4.44 2.50
N VAL A 412 -8.25 4.02 3.22
CA VAL A 412 -7.73 4.72 4.40
C VAL A 412 -6.75 5.80 3.95
N THR A 413 -7.22 7.05 3.89
CA THR A 413 -6.47 8.18 3.32
C THR A 413 -6.38 9.38 4.26
N ASP A 414 -7.07 9.32 5.41
CA ASP A 414 -7.11 10.36 6.44
C ASP A 414 -7.53 9.76 7.81
N PRO A 415 -7.41 10.51 8.93
CA PRO A 415 -7.82 10.02 10.24
C PRO A 415 -9.30 9.62 10.36
N ALA A 416 -10.21 10.25 9.61
CA ALA A 416 -11.63 9.93 9.66
C ALA A 416 -11.92 8.56 9.01
N SER A 417 -11.22 8.25 7.93
CA SER A 417 -11.29 6.95 7.25
C SER A 417 -10.70 5.81 8.09
N PHE A 418 -9.64 6.09 8.87
CA PHE A 418 -9.16 5.18 9.90
C PHE A 418 -10.25 4.93 10.95
N ALA A 419 -10.83 6.01 11.52
CA ALA A 419 -11.85 5.93 12.55
C ALA A 419 -13.06 5.12 12.08
N ALA A 420 -13.50 5.30 10.83
CA ALA A 420 -14.65 4.57 10.28
C ALA A 420 -14.46 3.04 10.26
N LEU A 421 -13.26 2.55 9.94
CA LEU A 421 -12.96 1.11 9.99
C LEU A 421 -12.79 0.61 11.43
N TRP A 422 -12.19 1.44 12.30
CA TRP A 422 -12.08 1.12 13.72
C TRP A 422 -13.45 0.98 14.39
N GLU A 423 -14.36 1.92 14.13
CA GLU A 423 -15.75 1.92 14.61
C GLU A 423 -16.56 0.76 14.02
N ALA A 424 -16.22 0.30 12.81
CA ALA A 424 -16.78 -0.92 12.22
C ALA A 424 -16.32 -2.21 12.92
N GLY A 425 -15.38 -2.12 13.87
CA GLY A 425 -14.92 -3.21 14.72
C GLY A 425 -13.59 -3.84 14.30
N ALA A 426 -12.82 -3.19 13.42
CA ALA A 426 -11.46 -3.61 13.08
C ALA A 426 -10.55 -3.55 14.32
N ASP A 427 -9.58 -4.45 14.41
CA ASP A 427 -8.60 -4.50 15.52
C ASP A 427 -7.26 -3.85 15.13
N ALA A 428 -6.99 -3.74 13.82
CA ALA A 428 -6.00 -2.85 13.26
C ALA A 428 -6.45 -2.32 11.90
N VAL A 429 -5.91 -1.17 11.48
CA VAL A 429 -6.25 -0.55 10.20
C VAL A 429 -4.98 -0.26 9.40
N GLN A 430 -4.92 -0.74 8.16
CA GLN A 430 -3.76 -0.57 7.29
C GLN A 430 -4.07 0.30 6.07
N SER A 431 -3.08 1.08 5.62
CA SER A 431 -3.20 1.95 4.44
C SER A 431 -2.07 1.73 3.44
N ALA A 432 -2.41 1.47 2.17
CA ALA A 432 -1.45 1.46 1.06
C ALA A 432 -1.51 2.78 0.27
N SER A 433 -2.61 3.03 -0.45
CA SER A 433 -2.74 4.25 -1.28
C SER A 433 -2.70 5.55 -0.47
N GLY A 434 -3.21 5.54 0.77
CA GLY A 434 -3.11 6.69 1.66
C GLY A 434 -1.67 6.95 2.09
N ALA A 435 -0.95 5.93 2.56
CA ALA A 435 0.47 6.06 2.89
C ALA A 435 1.35 6.42 1.68
N PHE A 436 1.00 5.92 0.49
CA PHE A 436 1.63 6.33 -0.77
C PHE A 436 1.40 7.81 -1.08
N ALA A 437 0.16 8.29 -1.01
CA ALA A 437 -0.13 9.69 -1.29
C ALA A 437 0.33 10.63 -0.18
N ASP A 438 0.39 10.11 1.05
CA ASP A 438 0.60 10.86 2.26
C ASP A 438 1.50 10.12 3.27
N PRO A 439 2.83 10.35 3.21
CA PRO A 439 3.79 9.73 4.12
C PRO A 439 3.61 10.10 5.61
N TYR A 440 2.75 11.08 5.92
CA TYR A 440 2.47 11.50 7.29
C TYR A 440 1.15 10.97 7.86
N LEU A 441 0.46 10.07 7.15
CA LEU A 441 -0.84 9.55 7.56
C LEU A 441 -0.83 8.95 8.99
N ALA A 442 0.19 8.16 9.36
CA ALA A 442 0.27 7.59 10.71
C ALA A 442 0.40 8.65 11.82
N ARG A 443 1.21 9.69 11.59
CA ARG A 443 1.32 10.85 12.49
C ARG A 443 -0.04 11.50 12.66
N ASP A 444 -0.75 11.76 11.57
CA ASP A 444 -2.02 12.47 11.61
C ASP A 444 -3.10 11.65 12.31
N CYS A 445 -3.15 10.33 12.09
CA CYS A 445 -4.03 9.44 12.84
C CYS A 445 -3.71 9.44 14.34
N THR A 446 -2.43 9.32 14.69
CA THR A 446 -1.97 9.31 16.08
C THR A 446 -2.28 10.65 16.77
N ALA A 447 -2.03 11.78 16.13
CA ALA A 447 -2.31 13.09 16.68
C ALA A 447 -3.82 13.36 16.84
N ALA A 448 -4.65 12.86 15.93
CA ALA A 448 -6.09 13.07 15.96
C ALA A 448 -6.82 12.16 16.96
N LEU A 449 -6.34 10.91 17.13
CA LEU A 449 -7.09 9.86 17.80
C LEU A 449 -6.30 9.18 18.93
N GLY A 450 -5.00 9.42 19.06
CA GLY A 450 -4.11 8.69 19.97
C GLY A 450 -4.56 8.72 21.44
N ASP A 451 -5.12 9.83 21.91
CA ASP A 451 -5.58 10.00 23.29
C ASP A 451 -7.01 9.49 23.53
N THR A 452 -7.79 9.31 22.45
CA THR A 452 -9.24 9.05 22.55
C THR A 452 -9.67 7.72 21.95
N LEU A 453 -8.80 7.05 21.17
CA LEU A 453 -9.13 5.78 20.53
C LEU A 453 -9.47 4.73 21.62
N PRO A 454 -10.65 4.08 21.58
CA PRO A 454 -11.06 3.11 22.60
C PRO A 454 -10.27 1.80 22.49
N ARG A 455 -10.55 0.83 23.37
CA ARG A 455 -9.94 -0.52 23.40
C ARG A 455 -8.40 -0.54 23.56
N ALA A 456 -7.81 0.52 24.11
CA ALA A 456 -6.43 0.46 24.59
C ALA A 456 -6.32 -0.50 25.78
N VAL A 457 -5.19 -1.18 25.91
CA VAL A 457 -4.87 -2.02 27.06
C VAL A 457 -4.84 -1.14 28.32
N ALA A 458 -5.43 -1.63 29.41
CA ALA A 458 -5.32 -0.95 30.70
C ALA A 458 -3.86 -1.04 31.18
N GLY A 459 -3.27 0.12 31.49
CA GLY A 459 -1.89 0.23 31.97
C GLY A 459 -1.68 -0.25 33.39
#